data_AF-A0A6I6CBI4-F1
#
_entry.id   AF-A0A6I6CBI4-F1
#
_cell.length_a   1.000
_cell.length_b   1.000
_cell.length_c   1.000
_cell.angle_alpha   90.00
_cell.angle_beta   90.00
_cell.angle_gamma   90.00
#
_symmetry.space_group_name_H-M   'P 1'
#
loop_
_entity.id
_entity.type
_entity.pdbx_description
1 polymer ?
#
loop_
_entity_poly.entity_id
_entity_poly.type
_entity_poly.pdbx_seq_one_letter_code
_entity_poly.pdbx_strand_id
1 'polypeptide(L)'
;MKINKNFEFSLKLMVLIGLVSFLIFDFIRILISPKPSLDGIPVLERFSHYYAFFTTQSNYLVVIYLFYSLFTQYSYNKKPPFGIELGVTVYITLTMVVFWAGIVTQHTHTGNVAKVRASDWFTTCILHLFVPFIMITNFILSSGDTYYSPRVHARFSLYGITIYPVLYSFYAVIRGEFRWETYGPEFFSKAYICENGVWKVNPKGPWSTDLIAFADKVNPYNSEMWYPYWFMNLHNGQLKTTDIVTGQERIWQSYDKSESMILGQVVMGYLFIISLVVFFQYLYLFINNVKYYRWHDIDGNLISKAEHDYWLRFRKFKRQEARSERKLIRLEMKKEYKDWLKSLKNLSTKEKLIKLIEFRNNRTLKNGLKKADIKKLNLEKKQHKIALKQILNEAKTKDRAIIKQNLRDAAWYAKLVKKGIATRRIE
;
A
#
# COMPACT_ATOMS: atom_id res chain seq x y z
N MET A 1 -17.04 -17.67 12.71
CA MET A 1 -17.13 -18.09 14.13
C MET A 1 -17.29 -16.82 14.95
N LYS A 2 -18.35 -16.71 15.77
CA LYS A 2 -18.40 -15.65 16.79
C LYS A 2 -17.46 -16.09 17.90
N ILE A 3 -16.27 -15.49 17.95
CA ILE A 3 -15.35 -15.67 19.07
C ILE A 3 -16.03 -15.10 20.32
N ASN A 4 -15.85 -15.73 21.48
CA ASN A 4 -16.38 -15.21 22.74
C ASN A 4 -15.87 -13.76 22.92
N LYS A 5 -16.77 -12.80 23.15
CA LYS A 5 -16.41 -11.37 23.29
C LYS A 5 -15.36 -11.14 24.38
N ASN A 6 -15.44 -11.88 25.48
CA ASN A 6 -14.47 -11.78 26.58
C ASN A 6 -13.10 -12.29 26.14
N PHE A 7 -13.06 -13.39 25.38
CA PHE A 7 -11.80 -13.90 24.83
C PHE A 7 -11.21 -12.94 23.79
N GLU A 8 -12.02 -12.36 22.90
CA GLU A 8 -11.58 -11.37 21.92
C GLU A 8 -10.98 -10.14 22.61
N PHE A 9 -11.63 -9.65 23.67
CA PHE A 9 -11.13 -8.54 24.49
C PHE A 9 -9.80 -8.91 25.16
N SER A 10 -9.73 -10.02 25.88
CA SER A 10 -8.50 -10.46 26.57
C SER A 10 -7.34 -10.67 25.61
N LEU A 11 -7.60 -11.24 24.42
CA LEU A 11 -6.58 -11.43 23.39
C LEU A 11 -6.04 -10.09 22.89
N LYS A 12 -6.92 -9.15 22.55
CA LYS A 12 -6.53 -7.80 22.11
C LYS A 12 -5.78 -7.04 23.21
N LEU A 13 -6.18 -7.18 24.47
CA LEU A 13 -5.50 -6.58 25.62
C LEU A 13 -4.09 -7.16 25.82
N MET A 14 -3.95 -8.48 25.73
CA MET A 14 -2.64 -9.15 25.80
C MET A 14 -1.72 -8.67 24.67
N VAL A 15 -2.24 -8.56 23.43
CA VAL A 15 -1.49 -7.99 22.30
C VAL A 15 -1.09 -6.55 22.58
N LEU A 16 -1.99 -5.71 23.09
CA LEU A 16 -1.69 -4.32 23.43
C LEU A 16 -0.57 -4.21 24.48
N ILE A 17 -0.67 -4.96 25.58
CA ILE A 17 0.37 -4.99 26.62
C ILE A 17 1.70 -5.45 26.05
N GLY A 18 1.70 -6.52 25.25
CA GLY A 18 2.89 -7.02 24.58
C GLY A 18 3.54 -5.98 23.67
N LEU A 19 2.74 -5.24 22.89
CA LEU A 19 3.23 -4.18 22.01
C LEU A 19 3.80 -2.99 22.78
N VAL A 20 3.11 -2.53 23.84
CA VAL A 20 3.59 -1.43 24.69
C VAL A 20 4.92 -1.81 25.34
N SER A 21 4.99 -2.97 25.98
CA SER A 21 6.22 -3.48 26.60
C SER A 21 7.35 -3.61 25.57
N PHE A 22 7.03 -4.06 24.36
CA PHE A 22 8.01 -4.19 23.29
C PHE A 22 8.52 -2.83 22.80
N LEU A 23 7.66 -1.81 22.65
CA LEU A 23 8.10 -0.47 22.26
C LEU A 23 8.96 0.20 23.33
N ILE A 24 8.63 0.02 24.61
CA ILE A 24 9.47 0.48 25.72
C ILE A 24 10.84 -0.20 25.68
N PHE A 25 10.86 -1.53 25.49
CA PHE A 25 12.10 -2.28 25.34
C PHE A 25 12.93 -1.81 24.14
N ASP A 26 12.32 -1.66 22.96
CA ASP A 26 12.99 -1.19 21.75
C ASP A 26 13.58 0.22 21.93
N PHE A 27 12.82 1.13 22.56
CA PHE A 27 13.26 2.47 22.90
C PHE A 27 14.48 2.45 23.84
N ILE A 28 14.40 1.75 24.97
CA ILE A 28 15.51 1.62 25.93
C ILE A 28 16.74 1.03 25.25
N ARG A 29 16.54 -0.01 24.45
CA ARG A 29 17.60 -0.69 23.71
C ARG A 29 18.29 0.25 22.72
N ILE A 30 17.56 1.10 22.00
CA ILE A 30 18.17 2.05 21.07
C ILE A 30 18.99 3.12 21.79
N LEU A 31 18.62 3.50 23.01
CA LEU A 31 19.41 4.44 23.81
C LEU A 31 20.70 3.80 24.35
N ILE A 32 20.61 2.59 24.90
CA ILE A 32 21.73 1.90 25.57
C ILE A 32 22.65 1.18 24.58
N SER A 33 22.06 0.50 23.59
CA SER A 33 22.73 -0.36 22.61
C SER A 33 22.21 -0.03 21.20
N PRO A 34 22.51 1.18 20.69
CA PRO A 34 22.05 1.65 19.39
C PRO A 34 22.49 0.77 18.23
N LYS A 35 21.92 1.03 17.04
CA LYS A 35 22.38 0.42 15.79
C LYS A 35 23.80 0.90 15.48
N PRO A 36 24.59 0.12 14.71
CA PRO A 36 25.96 0.48 14.33
C PRO A 36 26.12 1.92 13.83
N SER A 37 25.21 2.42 12.99
CA SER A 37 25.24 3.80 12.44
C SER A 37 25.00 4.91 13.46
N LEU A 38 24.61 4.57 14.69
CA LEU A 38 24.28 5.49 15.78
C LEU A 38 25.17 5.28 17.02
N ASP A 39 26.09 4.31 16.99
CA ASP A 39 26.98 3.97 18.11
C ASP A 39 27.87 5.17 18.50
N GLY A 40 28.33 5.96 17.52
CA GLY A 40 29.17 7.15 17.73
C GLY A 40 28.41 8.45 17.97
N ILE A 41 27.11 8.40 18.28
CA ILE A 41 26.25 9.59 18.47
C ILE A 41 25.84 9.72 19.94
N PRO A 42 25.73 10.93 20.52
CA PRO A 42 25.16 11.16 21.85
C PRO A 42 23.75 10.61 22.09
N VAL A 43 23.41 10.35 23.35
CA VAL A 43 22.10 9.79 23.75
C VAL A 43 20.92 10.70 23.37
N LEU A 44 21.03 12.00 23.62
CA LEU A 44 19.97 12.96 23.29
C LEU A 44 19.70 13.00 21.77
N GLU A 45 20.76 12.84 20.98
CA GLU A 45 20.64 12.80 19.53
C GLU A 45 20.05 11.48 19.04
N ARG A 46 20.39 10.34 19.66
CA ARG A 46 19.74 9.05 19.41
C ARG A 46 18.24 9.13 19.69
N PHE A 47 17.84 9.81 20.77
CA PHE A 47 16.43 10.03 21.12
C PHE A 47 15.70 10.82 20.03
N SER A 48 16.25 11.97 19.62
CA SER A 48 15.65 12.80 18.57
C SER A 48 15.58 12.06 17.22
N HIS A 49 16.60 11.26 16.92
CA HIS A 49 16.65 10.44 15.71
C HIS A 49 15.60 9.31 15.74
N TYR A 50 15.39 8.65 16.88
CA TYR A 50 14.41 7.55 17.02
C TYR A 50 12.98 7.97 16.66
N TYR A 51 12.52 9.12 17.15
CA TYR A 51 11.17 9.64 16.89
C TYR A 51 11.01 10.30 15.52
N ALA A 52 12.11 10.50 14.79
CA ALA A 52 12.07 11.10 13.46
C ALA A 52 11.52 10.16 12.39
N PHE A 53 11.54 8.84 12.59
CA PHE A 53 11.07 7.88 11.59
C PHE A 53 9.54 7.74 11.60
N PHE A 54 8.95 7.80 10.40
CA PHE A 54 7.53 7.50 10.21
C PHE A 54 7.16 6.12 10.74
N THR A 55 8.07 5.13 10.65
CA THR A 55 7.82 3.79 11.17
C THR A 55 7.61 3.78 12.67
N THR A 56 8.49 4.44 13.43
CA THR A 56 8.34 4.61 14.88
C THR A 56 6.98 5.22 15.19
N GLN A 57 6.65 6.37 14.57
CA GLN A 57 5.39 7.06 14.78
C GLN A 57 4.17 6.19 14.43
N SER A 58 4.24 5.42 13.35
CA SER A 58 3.16 4.52 12.92
C SER A 58 2.92 3.35 13.89
N ASN A 59 3.97 2.84 14.54
CA ASN A 59 3.85 1.81 15.58
C ASN A 59 3.18 2.37 16.83
N TYR A 60 3.52 3.60 17.24
CA TYR A 60 2.82 4.29 18.33
C TYR A 60 1.34 4.55 17.97
N LEU A 61 1.04 4.93 16.73
CA LEU A 61 -0.35 5.06 16.26
C LEU A 61 -1.13 3.74 16.34
N VAL A 62 -0.49 2.60 16.06
CA VAL A 62 -1.11 1.27 16.24
C VAL A 62 -1.46 1.03 17.71
N VAL A 63 -0.55 1.31 18.64
CA VAL A 63 -0.81 1.17 20.08
C VAL A 63 -1.97 2.07 20.52
N ILE A 64 -1.94 3.34 20.14
CA ILE A 64 -3.02 4.31 20.43
C ILE A 64 -4.36 3.83 19.85
N TYR A 65 -4.34 3.32 18.61
CA TYR A 65 -5.53 2.76 17.97
C TYR A 65 -6.07 1.53 18.69
N LEU A 66 -5.21 0.57 19.06
CA LEU A 66 -5.63 -0.64 19.76
C LEU A 66 -6.21 -0.30 21.13
N PHE A 67 -5.57 0.63 21.85
CA PHE A 67 -6.12 1.20 23.08
C PHE A 67 -7.51 1.80 22.84
N TYR A 68 -7.63 2.76 21.91
CA TYR A 68 -8.90 3.39 21.56
C TYR A 68 -9.98 2.39 21.17
N SER A 69 -9.62 1.38 20.35
CA SER A 69 -10.51 0.33 19.87
C SER A 69 -11.02 -0.56 20.99
N LEU A 70 -10.13 -1.02 21.87
CA LEU A 70 -10.46 -1.83 23.05
C LEU A 70 -11.43 -1.11 23.98
N PHE A 71 -11.09 0.12 24.38
CA PHE A 71 -11.90 0.85 25.36
C PHE A 71 -13.22 1.36 24.78
N THR A 72 -13.28 1.67 23.47
CA THR A 72 -14.54 2.01 22.81
C THR A 72 -15.46 0.79 22.70
N GLN A 73 -14.91 -0.37 22.37
CA GLN A 73 -15.65 -1.63 22.31
C GLN A 73 -16.14 -2.07 23.69
N TYR A 74 -15.32 -1.92 24.74
CA TYR A 74 -15.69 -2.28 26.11
C TYR A 74 -16.72 -1.33 26.70
N SER A 75 -16.47 -0.02 26.65
CA SER A 75 -17.28 0.98 27.36
C SER A 75 -18.59 1.29 26.63
N TYR A 76 -18.59 1.27 25.30
CA TYR A 76 -19.74 1.69 24.49
C TYR A 76 -20.32 0.60 23.60
N ASN A 77 -19.71 -0.60 23.56
CA ASN A 77 -20.08 -1.66 22.62
C ASN A 77 -20.13 -1.16 21.15
N LYS A 78 -19.24 -0.22 20.82
CA LYS A 78 -19.11 0.41 19.49
C LYS A 78 -17.77 0.06 18.88
N LYS A 79 -17.75 -0.07 17.55
CA LYS A 79 -16.51 -0.19 16.77
C LYS A 79 -15.92 1.19 16.51
N PRO A 80 -14.58 1.30 16.36
CA PRO A 80 -13.96 2.51 15.86
C PRO A 80 -14.55 2.96 14.51
N PRO A 81 -14.57 4.27 14.23
CA PRO A 81 -14.88 4.76 12.90
C PRO A 81 -13.95 4.13 11.85
N PHE A 82 -14.53 3.59 10.78
CA PHE A 82 -13.80 2.90 9.71
C PHE A 82 -12.66 3.74 9.12
N GLY A 83 -12.82 5.06 9.03
CA GLY A 83 -11.78 5.95 8.53
C GLY A 83 -10.49 5.91 9.35
N ILE A 84 -10.60 5.80 10.68
CA ILE A 84 -9.44 5.71 11.59
C ILE A 84 -8.78 4.35 11.42
N GLU A 85 -9.56 3.27 11.47
CA GLU A 85 -9.07 1.91 11.28
C GLU A 85 -8.39 1.73 9.91
N LEU A 86 -8.98 2.27 8.84
CA LEU A 86 -8.42 2.29 7.50
C LEU A 86 -7.10 3.08 7.45
N GLY A 87 -7.05 4.27 8.05
CA GLY A 87 -5.86 5.12 8.06
C GLY A 87 -4.67 4.44 8.74
N VAL A 88 -4.87 3.93 9.96
CA VAL A 88 -3.82 3.22 10.72
C VAL A 88 -3.36 1.98 9.97
N THR A 89 -4.29 1.20 9.39
CA THR A 89 -3.95 0.01 8.60
C THR A 89 -3.15 0.38 7.35
N VAL A 90 -3.50 1.47 6.66
CA VAL A 90 -2.74 1.94 5.49
C VAL A 90 -1.33 2.36 5.88
N TYR A 91 -1.15 3.09 6.99
CA TYR A 91 0.16 3.54 7.42
C TYR A 91 1.07 2.39 7.83
N ILE A 92 0.56 1.42 8.61
CA ILE A 92 1.37 0.27 9.04
C ILE A 92 1.68 -0.69 7.88
N THR A 93 0.80 -0.78 6.87
CA THR A 93 1.09 -1.52 5.64
C THR A 93 2.13 -0.81 4.78
N LEU A 94 2.04 0.52 4.67
CA LEU A 94 3.04 1.33 3.97
C LEU A 94 4.42 1.13 4.60
N THR A 95 4.52 1.19 5.93
CA THR A 95 5.79 1.05 6.64
C THR A 95 6.38 -0.35 6.45
N MET A 96 5.56 -1.41 6.53
CA MET A 96 5.97 -2.77 6.18
C MET A 96 6.56 -2.82 4.76
N VAL A 97 5.83 -2.37 3.75
CA VAL A 97 6.26 -2.51 2.35
C VAL A 97 7.51 -1.67 2.05
N VAL A 98 7.55 -0.42 2.48
CA VAL A 98 8.68 0.48 2.24
C VAL A 98 9.93 0.00 2.98
N PHE A 99 9.77 -0.45 4.22
CA PHE A 99 10.90 -0.94 5.02
C PHE A 99 11.48 -2.22 4.45
N TRP A 100 10.65 -3.22 4.12
CA TRP A 100 11.14 -4.48 3.54
C TRP A 100 11.71 -4.29 2.14
N ALA A 101 11.13 -3.40 1.33
CA ALA A 101 11.75 -3.01 0.06
C ALA A 101 13.12 -2.35 0.28
N GLY A 102 13.24 -1.49 1.30
CA GLY A 102 14.49 -0.84 1.69
C GLY A 102 15.59 -1.82 2.15
N ILE A 103 15.24 -2.83 2.96
CA ILE A 103 16.20 -3.88 3.34
C ILE A 103 16.71 -4.62 2.11
N VAL A 104 15.80 -5.05 1.22
CA VAL A 104 16.17 -5.81 0.01
C VAL A 104 17.09 -4.98 -0.90
N THR A 105 16.89 -3.67 -1.01
CA THR A 105 17.74 -2.80 -1.83
C THR A 105 19.05 -2.38 -1.14
N GLN A 106 19.12 -2.38 0.20
CA GLN A 106 20.35 -2.07 0.93
C GLN A 106 21.36 -3.23 0.94
N HIS A 107 20.86 -4.48 0.83
CA HIS A 107 21.70 -5.69 0.72
C HIS A 107 22.67 -5.67 -0.47
N THR A 108 22.38 -4.90 -1.52
CA THR A 108 23.21 -4.84 -2.73
C THR A 108 24.29 -3.75 -2.68
N HIS A 109 24.27 -2.83 -1.71
CA HIS A 109 25.15 -1.64 -1.73
C HIS A 109 26.02 -1.44 -0.49
N THR A 110 25.79 -2.15 0.62
CA THR A 110 26.71 -2.12 1.77
C THR A 110 26.96 -3.54 2.26
N GLY A 111 28.23 -3.98 2.26
CA GLY A 111 28.68 -5.28 2.78
C GLY A 111 28.48 -5.47 4.30
N ASN A 112 27.50 -4.79 4.90
CA ASN A 112 27.24 -4.72 6.33
C ASN A 112 26.30 -5.82 6.86
N VAL A 113 25.85 -6.75 6.01
CA VAL A 113 24.99 -7.87 6.43
C VAL A 113 25.67 -8.73 7.50
N ALA A 114 26.99 -8.86 7.45
CA ALA A 114 27.79 -9.60 8.42
C ALA A 114 27.88 -8.93 9.82
N LYS A 115 27.34 -7.71 9.99
CA LYS A 115 27.42 -6.94 11.25
C LYS A 115 26.06 -6.69 11.92
N VAL A 116 24.95 -7.16 11.35
CA VAL A 116 23.63 -6.97 11.96
C VAL A 116 23.47 -7.95 13.12
N ARG A 117 23.31 -7.45 14.35
CA ARG A 117 23.14 -8.31 15.53
C ARG A 117 21.81 -9.06 15.42
N ALA A 118 21.78 -10.31 15.88
CA ALA A 118 20.54 -11.12 15.89
C ALA A 118 19.38 -10.40 16.61
N SER A 119 19.71 -9.62 17.64
CA SER A 119 18.74 -8.81 18.36
C SER A 119 18.18 -7.65 17.52
N ASP A 120 18.94 -7.07 16.58
CA ASP A 120 18.43 -6.00 15.67
C ASP A 120 17.47 -6.60 14.63
N TRP A 121 17.76 -7.83 14.18
CA TRP A 121 16.86 -8.59 13.31
C TRP A 121 15.55 -8.94 14.02
N PHE A 122 15.63 -9.39 15.28
CA PHE A 122 14.44 -9.72 16.06
C PHE A 122 13.52 -8.51 16.23
N THR A 123 14.06 -7.34 16.61
CA THR A 123 13.23 -6.14 16.78
C THR A 123 12.65 -5.66 15.46
N THR A 124 13.45 -5.76 14.40
CA THR A 124 13.03 -5.46 13.03
C THR A 124 11.83 -6.31 12.61
N CYS A 125 11.90 -7.64 12.78
CA CYS A 125 10.81 -8.55 12.45
C CYS A 125 9.55 -8.26 13.26
N ILE A 126 9.67 -7.94 14.55
CA ILE A 126 8.51 -7.57 15.36
C ILE A 126 7.84 -6.31 14.80
N LEU A 127 8.58 -5.21 14.72
CA LEU A 127 8.04 -3.90 14.37
C LEU A 127 7.58 -3.77 12.91
N HIS A 128 8.23 -4.47 11.99
CA HIS A 128 8.04 -4.27 10.55
C HIS A 128 7.39 -5.46 9.86
N LEU A 129 7.09 -6.55 10.57
CA LEU A 129 6.39 -7.71 10.00
C LEU A 129 5.24 -8.17 10.89
N PHE A 130 5.51 -8.53 12.15
CA PHE A 130 4.47 -9.08 13.02
C PHE A 130 3.40 -8.03 13.40
N VAL A 131 3.80 -6.83 13.82
CA VAL A 131 2.84 -5.76 14.15
C VAL A 131 1.96 -5.39 12.94
N PRO A 132 2.52 -5.08 11.75
CA PRO A 132 1.71 -4.87 10.54
C PRO A 132 0.80 -6.05 10.21
N PHE A 133 1.30 -7.29 10.29
CA PHE A 133 0.52 -8.48 9.95
C PHE A 133 -0.68 -8.66 10.89
N ILE A 134 -0.50 -8.46 12.19
CA ILE A 134 -1.58 -8.50 13.18
C ILE A 134 -2.63 -7.43 12.85
N MET A 135 -2.19 -6.21 12.54
CA MET A 135 -3.10 -5.10 12.20
C MET A 135 -3.88 -5.34 10.91
N ILE A 136 -3.21 -5.80 9.85
CA ILE A 136 -3.85 -6.16 8.58
C ILE A 136 -4.86 -7.29 8.78
N THR A 137 -4.49 -8.31 9.55
CA THR A 137 -5.38 -9.44 9.86
C THR A 137 -6.59 -8.95 10.66
N ASN A 138 -6.37 -8.12 11.68
CA ASN A 138 -7.44 -7.51 12.45
C ASN A 138 -8.41 -6.73 11.54
N PHE A 139 -7.91 -5.87 10.64
CA PHE A 139 -8.72 -5.15 9.66
C PHE A 139 -9.56 -6.09 8.77
N ILE A 140 -8.94 -7.15 8.23
CA ILE A 140 -9.63 -8.12 7.36
C ILE A 140 -10.75 -8.84 8.14
N LEU A 141 -10.52 -9.14 9.42
CA LEU A 141 -11.49 -9.82 10.29
C LEU A 141 -12.60 -8.87 10.78
N SER A 142 -12.32 -7.60 11.05
CA SER A 142 -13.25 -6.61 11.59
C SER A 142 -14.13 -5.92 10.53
N SER A 143 -13.64 -5.79 9.30
CA SER A 143 -14.29 -5.08 8.19
C SER A 143 -15.53 -5.79 7.62
N GLY A 144 -16.28 -5.11 6.76
CA GLY A 144 -17.38 -5.69 5.98
C GLY A 144 -18.78 -5.45 6.54
N ASP A 145 -18.92 -4.67 7.61
CA ASP A 145 -20.23 -4.35 8.21
C ASP A 145 -20.96 -3.21 7.49
N THR A 146 -20.23 -2.34 6.81
CA THR A 146 -20.80 -1.17 6.14
C THR A 146 -20.18 -1.01 4.76
N TYR A 147 -21.01 -0.65 3.79
CA TYR A 147 -20.55 -0.29 2.45
C TYR A 147 -19.94 1.11 2.46
N TYR A 148 -18.74 1.23 1.89
CA TYR A 148 -18.09 2.52 1.70
C TYR A 148 -17.88 2.79 0.21
N SER A 149 -18.55 3.81 -0.30
CA SER A 149 -18.46 4.19 -1.73
C SER A 149 -17.07 4.73 -2.07
N PRO A 150 -16.35 4.14 -3.06
CA PRO A 150 -15.06 4.65 -3.52
C PRO A 150 -15.08 6.10 -3.99
N ARG A 151 -16.24 6.59 -4.45
CA ARG A 151 -16.41 7.98 -4.89
C ARG A 151 -16.55 8.95 -3.73
N VAL A 152 -17.26 8.54 -2.67
CA VAL A 152 -17.39 9.34 -1.45
C VAL A 152 -16.03 9.38 -0.75
N HIS A 153 -15.35 8.23 -0.67
CA HIS A 153 -13.98 8.13 -0.17
C HIS A 153 -13.04 9.12 -0.88
N ALA A 154 -13.07 9.15 -2.21
CA ALA A 154 -12.22 10.02 -3.03
C ALA A 154 -12.41 11.53 -2.75
N ARG A 155 -13.56 11.97 -2.22
CA ARG A 155 -13.85 13.39 -2.02
C ARG A 155 -13.28 13.96 -0.73
N PHE A 156 -13.21 13.15 0.34
CA PHE A 156 -12.85 13.65 1.66
C PHE A 156 -11.89 12.71 2.38
N SER A 157 -12.30 11.45 2.58
CA SER A 157 -11.52 10.47 3.35
C SER A 157 -10.16 10.16 2.73
N LEU A 158 -10.05 10.20 1.40
CA LEU A 158 -8.78 10.04 0.69
C LEU A 158 -7.75 11.07 1.11
N TYR A 159 -8.16 12.35 1.18
CA TYR A 159 -7.29 13.44 1.59
C TYR A 159 -7.04 13.42 3.08
N GLY A 160 -8.07 13.10 3.89
CA GLY A 160 -7.93 12.96 5.34
C GLY A 160 -6.92 11.89 5.76
N ILE A 161 -6.84 10.77 5.03
CA ILE A 161 -5.82 9.73 5.30
C ILE A 161 -4.47 10.11 4.67
N THR A 162 -4.45 10.82 3.55
CA THR A 162 -3.18 11.22 2.91
C THR A 162 -2.48 12.39 3.61
N ILE A 163 -3.21 13.18 4.42
CA ILE A 163 -2.66 14.38 5.05
C ILE A 163 -1.49 14.07 6.01
N TYR A 164 -1.56 12.97 6.76
CA TYR A 164 -0.52 12.63 7.74
C TYR A 164 0.83 12.31 7.08
N PRO A 165 0.93 11.42 6.07
CA PRO A 165 2.18 11.24 5.31
C PRO A 165 2.71 12.54 4.67
N VAL A 166 1.81 13.41 4.20
CA VAL A 166 2.21 14.71 3.63
C VAL A 166 2.80 15.63 4.70
N LEU A 167 2.14 15.78 5.85
CA LEU A 167 2.66 16.57 6.97
C LEU A 167 3.98 16.01 7.51
N TYR A 168 4.07 14.68 7.62
CA TYR A 168 5.32 14.01 7.96
C TYR A 168 6.43 14.35 6.96
N SER A 169 6.13 14.41 5.67
CA SER A 169 7.15 14.74 4.67
C SER A 169 7.69 16.16 4.83
N PHE A 170 6.83 17.14 5.11
CA PHE A 170 7.28 18.49 5.42
C PHE A 170 8.15 18.51 6.67
N TYR A 171 7.72 17.83 7.73
CA TYR A 171 8.53 17.67 8.94
C TYR A 171 9.91 17.05 8.65
N ALA A 172 9.97 15.97 7.86
CA ALA A 172 11.20 15.27 7.55
C ALA A 172 12.18 16.12 6.73
N VAL A 173 11.67 16.91 5.77
CA VAL A 173 12.48 17.83 4.97
C VAL A 173 13.01 18.97 5.84
N ILE A 174 12.14 19.67 6.57
CA ILE A 174 12.53 20.79 7.44
C ILE A 174 13.57 20.33 8.47
N ARG A 175 13.31 19.20 9.14
CA ARG A 175 14.27 18.61 10.08
C ARG A 175 15.59 18.29 9.40
N GLY A 176 15.56 17.72 8.21
CA GLY A 176 16.76 17.32 7.50
C GLY A 176 17.66 18.49 7.11
N GLU A 177 17.09 19.61 6.67
CA GLU A 177 17.82 20.85 6.40
C GLU A 177 18.53 21.37 7.66
N PHE A 178 17.79 21.56 8.77
CA PHE A 178 18.38 22.00 10.04
C PHE A 178 19.49 21.05 10.55
N ARG A 179 19.27 19.75 10.37
CA ARG A 179 20.24 18.73 10.78
C ARG A 179 21.46 18.69 9.87
N TRP A 180 21.32 18.97 8.58
CA TRP A 180 22.46 19.07 7.67
C TRP A 180 23.33 20.29 8.01
N GLU A 181 22.72 21.43 8.28
CA GLU A 181 23.44 22.63 8.73
C GLU A 181 24.21 22.37 10.04
N THR A 182 23.60 21.62 10.97
CA THR A 182 24.20 21.34 12.27
C THR A 182 25.24 20.22 12.23
N TYR A 183 24.95 19.11 11.54
CA TYR A 183 25.73 17.86 11.56
C TYR A 183 26.33 17.50 10.19
N GLY A 184 26.51 18.49 9.31
CA GLY A 184 27.09 18.31 7.99
C GLY A 184 28.57 17.92 8.01
N PRO A 185 29.24 17.93 6.83
CA PRO A 185 30.64 17.52 6.68
C PRO A 185 31.62 18.20 7.64
N GLU A 186 31.43 19.51 7.90
CA GLU A 186 32.30 20.26 8.79
C GLU A 186 32.22 19.75 10.23
N PHE A 187 31.00 19.60 10.76
CA PHE A 187 30.77 19.03 12.08
C PHE A 187 31.36 17.62 12.15
N PHE A 188 31.06 16.78 11.16
CA PHE A 188 31.56 15.41 11.09
C PHE A 188 33.08 15.34 11.26
N SER A 189 33.82 16.19 10.54
CA SER A 189 35.30 16.23 10.58
C SER A 189 35.86 16.65 11.94
N LYS A 190 35.14 17.53 12.66
CA LYS A 190 35.53 17.99 14.00
C LYS A 190 35.29 16.92 15.05
N ALA A 191 34.37 16.03 14.77
CA ALA A 191 33.72 15.26 15.79
C ALA A 191 34.09 13.76 15.70
N TYR A 192 34.52 13.30 14.52
CA TYR A 192 35.20 12.01 14.33
C TYR A 192 36.64 12.19 13.86
N ILE A 193 37.50 11.31 14.31
CA ILE A 193 38.89 11.17 13.86
C ILE A 193 39.13 9.76 13.31
N CYS A 194 40.17 9.63 12.52
CA CYS A 194 40.63 8.35 12.01
C CYS A 194 42.08 8.14 12.45
N GLU A 195 42.40 6.98 12.99
CA GLU A 195 43.75 6.59 13.39
C GLU A 195 44.07 5.24 12.77
N ASN A 196 45.03 5.19 11.84
CA ASN A 196 45.40 3.96 11.12
C ASN A 196 44.20 3.26 10.47
N GLY A 197 43.28 4.03 9.88
CA GLY A 197 42.06 3.50 9.28
C GLY A 197 40.94 3.10 10.26
N VAL A 198 41.10 3.32 11.57
CA VAL A 198 40.08 3.07 12.59
C VAL A 198 39.38 4.37 12.97
N TRP A 199 38.06 4.41 12.84
CA TRP A 199 37.24 5.56 13.20
C TRP A 199 36.97 5.61 14.70
N LYS A 200 37.17 6.79 15.30
CA LYS A 200 36.94 7.09 16.72
C LYS A 200 36.21 8.42 16.88
N VAL A 201 35.53 8.61 18.01
CA VAL A 201 35.04 9.94 18.38
C VAL A 201 36.24 10.81 18.75
N ASN A 202 36.24 12.06 18.30
CA ASN A 202 37.27 13.02 18.67
C ASN A 202 37.12 13.38 20.17
N PRO A 203 38.09 13.08 21.04
CA PRO A 203 38.02 13.39 22.47
C PRO A 203 38.05 14.90 22.75
N LYS A 204 38.42 15.73 21.76
CA LYS A 204 38.36 17.20 21.83
C LYS A 204 37.23 17.78 20.97
N GLY A 205 36.43 16.92 20.34
CA GLY A 205 35.35 17.30 19.45
C GLY A 205 34.07 17.67 20.18
N PRO A 206 33.03 18.10 19.45
CA PRO A 206 31.75 18.50 20.02
C PRO A 206 30.95 17.36 20.67
N TRP A 207 31.35 16.09 20.51
CA TRP A 207 30.77 14.94 21.24
C TRP A 207 31.55 14.54 22.50
N SER A 208 32.62 15.27 22.84
CA SER A 208 33.53 14.91 23.94
C SER A 208 32.91 15.00 25.35
N THR A 209 31.78 15.69 25.50
CA THR A 209 31.14 15.94 26.80
C THR A 209 30.21 14.82 27.26
N ASP A 210 29.91 13.83 26.41
CA ASP A 210 28.95 12.77 26.72
C ASP A 210 29.64 11.45 27.13
N LEU A 211 29.24 10.93 28.30
CA LEU A 211 29.76 9.73 28.98
C LEU A 211 29.82 8.43 28.14
N ILE A 212 29.19 8.40 26.96
CA ILE A 212 29.03 7.20 26.12
C ILE A 212 29.86 7.28 24.83
N ALA A 213 30.56 8.40 24.59
CA ALA A 213 31.26 8.65 23.32
C ALA A 213 32.67 8.05 23.21
N PHE A 214 33.24 7.53 24.31
CA PHE A 214 34.60 6.97 24.34
C PHE A 214 34.60 5.48 24.00
N ALA A 215 34.39 5.16 22.72
CA ALA A 215 34.66 3.83 22.20
C ALA A 215 35.88 3.87 21.27
N ASP A 216 36.82 2.96 21.47
CA ASP A 216 38.06 2.82 20.67
C ASP A 216 37.80 2.50 19.19
N LYS A 217 36.56 2.16 18.86
CA LYS A 217 36.09 1.90 17.50
C LYS A 217 34.61 2.26 17.40
N VAL A 218 34.29 3.23 16.54
CA VAL A 218 32.91 3.61 16.23
C VAL A 218 32.63 3.46 14.75
N ASN A 219 31.36 3.28 14.37
CA ASN A 219 30.93 3.59 13.01
C ASN A 219 30.33 5.00 13.04
N PRO A 220 30.93 5.96 12.34
CA PRO A 220 30.36 7.30 12.22
C PRO A 220 28.96 7.27 11.60
N TYR A 221 28.16 8.31 11.88
CA TYR A 221 26.83 8.41 11.28
C TYR A 221 26.89 8.61 9.77
N ASN A 222 25.74 8.38 9.13
CA ASN A 222 25.50 8.59 7.71
C ASN A 222 24.36 9.61 7.50
N SER A 223 23.81 9.66 6.29
CA SER A 223 22.74 10.58 5.94
C SER A 223 21.45 10.40 6.71
N GLU A 224 21.27 9.27 7.41
CA GLU A 224 20.15 9.06 8.31
C GLU A 224 20.16 10.08 9.47
N MET A 225 21.32 10.62 9.85
CA MET A 225 21.44 11.64 10.89
C MET A 225 20.54 12.84 10.60
N TRP A 226 20.47 13.25 9.33
CA TRP A 226 19.67 14.38 8.89
C TRP A 226 18.34 13.95 8.27
N TYR A 227 18.33 13.09 7.24
CA TYR A 227 17.08 12.60 6.63
C TYR A 227 16.74 11.17 7.06
N PRO A 228 15.53 10.91 7.58
CA PRO A 228 15.13 9.55 7.97
C PRO A 228 15.02 8.56 6.80
N TYR A 229 14.98 9.06 5.56
CA TYR A 229 14.86 8.22 4.37
C TYR A 229 15.88 8.61 3.31
N TRP A 230 16.53 7.59 2.72
CA TRP A 230 17.59 7.75 1.74
C TRP A 230 17.18 8.54 0.49
N PHE A 231 15.89 8.47 0.09
CA PHE A 231 15.34 9.22 -1.05
C PHE A 231 15.07 10.69 -0.78
N MET A 232 15.18 11.14 0.47
CA MET A 232 15.01 12.54 0.86
C MET A 232 16.35 13.28 0.94
N ASN A 233 17.49 12.65 0.64
CA ASN A 233 18.78 13.34 0.74
C ASN A 233 18.94 14.40 -0.35
N LEU A 234 18.82 15.67 0.04
CA LEU A 234 18.91 16.84 -0.84
C LEU A 234 20.33 17.37 -1.02
N HIS A 235 21.28 16.96 -0.16
CA HIS A 235 22.62 17.54 -0.15
C HIS A 235 23.67 16.61 -0.75
N ASN A 236 24.58 17.24 -1.50
CA ASN A 236 25.86 16.66 -1.89
C ASN A 236 26.93 16.97 -0.85
N GLY A 237 27.85 16.04 -0.67
CA GLY A 237 28.98 16.22 0.23
C GLY A 237 29.63 14.90 0.62
N GLN A 238 30.81 15.02 1.21
CA GLN A 238 31.60 13.89 1.68
C GLN A 238 31.77 13.99 3.19
N LEU A 239 31.39 12.94 3.90
CA LEU A 239 31.76 12.76 5.30
C LEU A 239 33.17 12.19 5.31
N LYS A 240 34.14 13.03 5.67
CA LYS A 240 35.56 12.68 5.67
C LYS A 240 36.30 13.35 6.83
N THR A 241 37.43 12.76 7.20
CA THR A 241 38.38 13.34 8.17
C THR A 241 39.80 13.00 7.71
N THR A 242 40.80 13.64 8.28
CA THR A 242 42.21 13.32 8.03
C THR A 242 42.66 12.25 9.02
N ASP A 243 43.30 11.19 8.53
CA ASP A 243 43.92 10.18 9.39
C ASP A 243 45.11 10.80 10.12
N ILE A 244 45.07 10.79 11.45
CA ILE A 244 46.04 11.48 12.30
C ILE A 244 47.44 10.89 12.15
N VAL A 245 47.55 9.58 11.83
CA VAL A 245 48.84 8.89 11.75
C VAL A 245 49.45 9.04 10.37
N THR A 246 48.64 8.88 9.32
CA THR A 246 49.14 8.88 7.93
C THR A 246 49.05 10.23 7.24
N GLY A 247 48.29 11.19 7.79
CA GLY A 247 48.02 12.49 7.18
C GLY A 247 47.11 12.42 5.94
N GLN A 248 46.62 11.24 5.56
CA GLN A 248 45.78 11.04 4.37
C GLN A 248 44.31 11.31 4.68
N GLU A 249 43.58 11.91 3.73
CA GLU A 249 42.12 12.03 3.83
C GLU A 249 41.47 10.65 3.77
N ARG A 250 40.55 10.39 4.69
CA ARG A 250 39.73 9.19 4.75
C ARG A 250 38.27 9.57 4.60
N ILE A 251 37.65 9.06 3.53
CA ILE A 251 36.24 9.25 3.25
C ILE A 251 35.46 8.12 3.92
N TRP A 252 34.54 8.48 4.81
CA TRP A 252 33.57 7.54 5.39
C TRP A 252 32.45 7.26 4.38
N GLN A 253 31.83 8.33 3.86
CA GLN A 253 30.74 8.22 2.91
C GLN A 253 30.67 9.45 1.99
N SER A 254 30.47 9.21 0.70
CA SER A 254 30.20 10.26 -0.30
C SER A 254 28.73 10.19 -0.73
N TYR A 255 28.12 11.37 -0.87
CA TYR A 255 26.76 11.55 -1.39
C TYR A 255 26.76 12.28 -2.72
N ASP A 256 27.90 12.38 -3.39
CA ASP A 256 28.06 13.18 -4.59
C ASP A 256 27.20 12.60 -5.73
N LYS A 257 26.15 13.35 -6.08
CA LYS A 257 25.19 13.04 -7.15
C LYS A 257 24.95 14.29 -7.98
N SER A 258 24.56 14.14 -9.24
CA SER A 258 24.08 15.30 -9.99
C SER A 258 22.78 15.84 -9.35
N GLU A 259 22.56 17.15 -9.42
CA GLU A 259 21.32 17.77 -8.94
C GLU A 259 20.08 17.14 -9.58
N SER A 260 20.19 16.77 -10.87
CA SER A 260 19.14 16.05 -11.60
C SER A 260 18.84 14.67 -11.01
N MET A 261 19.85 13.96 -10.53
CA MET A 261 19.68 12.65 -9.89
C MET A 261 19.05 12.80 -8.49
N ILE A 262 19.46 13.81 -7.72
CA ILE A 262 18.84 14.14 -6.42
C ILE A 262 17.35 14.47 -6.63
N LEU A 263 17.05 15.41 -7.52
CA LEU A 263 15.67 15.82 -7.81
C LEU A 263 14.84 14.62 -8.31
N GLY A 264 15.39 13.84 -9.25
CA GLY A 264 14.73 12.65 -9.77
C GLY A 264 14.42 11.62 -8.68
N GLN A 265 15.37 11.37 -7.78
CA GLN A 265 15.21 10.44 -6.66
C GLN A 265 14.11 10.90 -5.68
N VAL A 266 14.08 12.19 -5.35
CA VAL A 266 13.07 12.79 -4.46
C VAL A 266 11.68 12.72 -5.09
N VAL A 267 11.53 13.17 -6.34
CA VAL A 267 10.25 13.17 -7.07
C VAL A 267 9.73 11.74 -7.22
N MET A 268 10.58 10.80 -7.63
CA MET A 268 10.18 9.39 -7.77
C MET A 268 9.83 8.76 -6.43
N GLY A 269 10.56 9.09 -5.36
CA GLY A 269 10.25 8.66 -3.99
C GLY A 269 8.85 9.13 -3.57
N TYR A 270 8.54 10.42 -3.75
CA TYR A 270 7.21 10.95 -3.43
C TYR A 270 6.09 10.33 -4.26
N LEU A 271 6.27 10.22 -5.57
CA LEU A 271 5.28 9.60 -6.46
C LEU A 271 5.01 8.14 -6.04
N PHE A 272 6.07 7.40 -5.69
CA PHE A 272 5.95 6.02 -5.22
C PHE A 272 5.17 5.92 -3.90
N ILE A 273 5.53 6.72 -2.90
CA ILE A 273 4.86 6.71 -1.58
C ILE A 273 3.40 7.12 -1.70
N ILE A 274 3.09 8.20 -2.43
CA ILE A 274 1.70 8.64 -2.66
C ILE A 274 0.91 7.56 -3.38
N SER A 275 1.49 6.95 -4.42
CA SER A 275 0.84 5.87 -5.17
C SER A 275 0.53 4.66 -4.27
N LEU A 276 1.45 4.28 -3.38
CA LEU A 276 1.24 3.20 -2.41
C LEU A 276 0.14 3.54 -1.41
N VAL A 277 0.14 4.75 -0.84
CA VAL A 277 -0.88 5.20 0.11
C VAL A 277 -2.28 5.14 -0.54
N VAL A 278 -2.43 5.69 -1.74
CA VAL A 278 -3.69 5.66 -2.50
C VAL A 278 -4.08 4.22 -2.83
N PHE A 279 -3.13 3.42 -3.30
CA PHE A 279 -3.35 2.02 -3.64
C PHE A 279 -3.85 1.22 -2.42
N PHE A 280 -3.20 1.32 -1.27
CA PHE A 280 -3.60 0.60 -0.06
C PHE A 280 -4.96 1.06 0.45
N GLN A 281 -5.28 2.35 0.41
CA GLN A 281 -6.61 2.84 0.76
C GLN A 281 -7.69 2.16 -0.10
N TYR A 282 -7.52 2.14 -1.42
CA TYR A 282 -8.49 1.49 -2.31
C TYR A 282 -8.49 -0.03 -2.21
N LEU A 283 -7.35 -0.66 -1.91
CA LEU A 283 -7.25 -2.10 -1.68
C LEU A 283 -8.08 -2.51 -0.45
N TYR A 284 -7.88 -1.84 0.69
CA TYR A 284 -8.61 -2.13 1.92
C TYR A 284 -10.09 -1.76 1.82
N LEU A 285 -10.42 -0.67 1.13
CA LEU A 285 -11.80 -0.33 0.80
C LEU A 285 -12.47 -1.41 -0.07
N PHE A 286 -11.74 -1.95 -1.05
CA PHE A 286 -12.21 -3.06 -1.88
C PHE A 286 -12.42 -4.33 -1.05
N ILE A 287 -11.48 -4.69 -0.18
CA ILE A 287 -11.61 -5.86 0.72
C ILE A 287 -12.86 -5.71 1.60
N ASN A 288 -13.06 -4.54 2.22
CA ASN A 288 -14.24 -4.23 3.02
C ASN A 288 -15.53 -4.42 2.20
N ASN A 289 -15.61 -3.79 1.03
CA ASN A 289 -16.82 -3.83 0.20
C ASN A 289 -17.11 -5.23 -0.35
N VAL A 290 -16.08 -6.01 -0.70
CA VAL A 290 -16.25 -7.41 -1.10
C VAL A 290 -16.82 -8.24 0.03
N LYS A 291 -16.35 -8.03 1.26
CA LYS A 291 -16.87 -8.72 2.44
C LYS A 291 -18.29 -8.28 2.78
N TYR A 292 -18.61 -7.00 2.64
CA TYR A 292 -19.96 -6.46 2.76
C TYR A 292 -20.94 -7.19 1.85
N TYR A 293 -20.69 -7.25 0.54
CA TYR A 293 -21.58 -7.95 -0.41
C TYR A 293 -21.56 -9.48 -0.33
N ARG A 294 -20.76 -10.07 0.57
CA ARG A 294 -20.93 -11.48 0.92
C ARG A 294 -22.07 -11.64 1.89
N TRP A 295 -22.16 -10.76 2.90
CA TRP A 295 -23.08 -10.91 4.02
C TRP A 295 -24.28 -9.97 3.99
N HIS A 296 -24.34 -9.06 3.03
CA HIS A 296 -25.44 -8.12 2.88
C HIS A 296 -26.08 -8.23 1.49
N ASP A 297 -27.39 -8.00 1.45
CA ASP A 297 -28.12 -7.74 0.21
C ASP A 297 -27.80 -6.35 -0.35
N ILE A 298 -28.43 -5.97 -1.46
CA ILE A 298 -28.16 -4.67 -2.07
C ILE A 298 -28.71 -3.50 -1.24
N ASP A 299 -29.75 -3.74 -0.44
CA ASP A 299 -30.34 -2.74 0.45
C ASP A 299 -29.59 -2.62 1.79
N GLY A 300 -28.60 -3.48 2.00
CA GLY A 300 -27.73 -3.47 3.17
C GLY A 300 -28.26 -4.26 4.35
N ASN A 301 -29.26 -5.11 4.16
CA ASN A 301 -29.71 -6.03 5.18
C ASN A 301 -28.78 -7.24 5.24
N LEU A 302 -28.54 -7.72 6.45
CA LEU A 302 -27.76 -8.93 6.67
C LEU A 302 -28.53 -10.14 6.13
N ILE A 303 -27.87 -10.97 5.32
CA ILE A 303 -28.47 -12.20 4.79
C ILE A 303 -28.19 -13.38 5.72
N SER A 304 -29.12 -14.34 5.76
CA SER A 304 -28.96 -15.59 6.47
C SER A 304 -27.84 -16.44 5.87
N LYS A 305 -27.32 -17.41 6.64
CA LYS A 305 -26.30 -18.35 6.14
C LYS A 305 -26.82 -19.16 4.93
N ALA A 306 -28.10 -19.57 4.96
CA ALA A 306 -28.72 -20.31 3.87
C ALA A 306 -28.77 -19.48 2.58
N GLU A 307 -29.19 -18.21 2.68
CA GLU A 307 -29.18 -17.28 1.54
C GLU A 307 -27.76 -17.02 1.04
N HIS A 308 -26.81 -16.79 1.94
CA HIS A 308 -25.39 -16.64 1.58
C HIS A 308 -24.91 -17.83 0.74
N ASP A 309 -25.19 -19.06 1.19
CA ASP A 309 -24.74 -20.27 0.52
C ASP A 309 -25.45 -20.47 -0.82
N TYR A 310 -26.75 -20.12 -0.92
CA TYR A 310 -27.48 -20.07 -2.18
C TYR A 310 -26.82 -19.10 -3.17
N TRP A 311 -26.59 -17.85 -2.76
CA TRP A 311 -25.99 -16.83 -3.63
C TRP A 311 -24.57 -17.20 -4.03
N LEU A 312 -23.82 -17.86 -3.15
CA LEU A 312 -22.50 -18.39 -3.46
C LEU A 312 -22.57 -19.48 -4.54
N ARG A 313 -23.54 -20.40 -4.47
CA ARG A 313 -23.81 -21.41 -5.52
C ARG A 313 -24.26 -20.75 -6.82
N PHE A 314 -25.18 -19.78 -6.76
CA PHE A 314 -25.66 -19.03 -7.93
C PHE A 314 -24.52 -18.30 -8.66
N ARG A 315 -23.62 -17.64 -7.91
CA ARG A 315 -22.42 -16.99 -8.49
C ARG A 315 -21.50 -18.01 -9.15
N LYS A 316 -21.30 -19.19 -8.55
CA LYS A 316 -20.51 -20.28 -9.15
C LYS A 316 -21.17 -20.78 -10.45
N PHE A 317 -22.48 -21.01 -10.43
CA PHE A 317 -23.26 -21.43 -11.59
C PHE A 317 -23.16 -20.41 -12.74
N LYS A 318 -23.40 -19.12 -12.49
CA LYS A 318 -23.25 -18.06 -13.51
C LYS A 318 -21.84 -17.97 -14.10
N ARG A 319 -20.81 -18.21 -13.29
CA ARG A 319 -19.43 -18.29 -13.80
C ARG A 319 -19.20 -19.52 -14.67
N GLN A 320 -19.81 -20.65 -14.33
CA GLN A 320 -19.73 -21.88 -15.11
C GLN A 320 -20.49 -21.77 -16.42
N GLU A 321 -21.72 -21.25 -16.40
CA GLU A 321 -22.54 -20.93 -17.58
C GLU A 321 -21.74 -20.06 -18.58
N ALA A 322 -21.17 -18.95 -18.12
CA ALA A 322 -20.34 -18.08 -18.96
C ALA A 322 -19.07 -18.77 -19.51
N ARG A 323 -18.49 -19.74 -18.79
CA ARG A 323 -17.36 -20.55 -19.29
C ARG A 323 -17.82 -21.57 -20.33
N SER A 324 -18.96 -22.21 -20.10
CA SER A 324 -19.57 -23.18 -21.01
C SER A 324 -19.98 -22.53 -22.32
N GLU A 325 -20.62 -21.36 -22.30
CA GLU A 325 -20.95 -20.58 -23.50
C GLU A 325 -19.69 -20.26 -24.33
N ARG A 326 -18.62 -19.77 -23.68
CA ARG A 326 -17.34 -19.52 -24.36
C ARG A 326 -16.74 -20.78 -24.96
N LYS A 327 -16.88 -21.93 -24.29
CA LYS A 327 -16.41 -23.22 -24.79
C LYS A 327 -17.24 -23.69 -25.98
N LEU A 328 -18.56 -23.53 -25.93
CA LEU A 328 -19.49 -23.90 -27.00
C LEU A 328 -19.21 -23.08 -28.26
N ILE A 329 -19.04 -21.76 -28.14
CA ILE A 329 -18.63 -20.90 -29.26
C ILE A 329 -17.31 -21.38 -29.89
N ARG A 330 -16.32 -21.79 -29.08
CA ARG A 330 -15.04 -22.33 -29.60
C ARG A 330 -15.23 -23.68 -30.30
N LEU A 331 -16.10 -24.54 -29.78
CA LEU A 331 -16.39 -25.84 -30.38
C LEU A 331 -17.14 -25.70 -31.69
N GLU A 332 -18.13 -24.81 -31.78
CA GLU A 332 -18.84 -24.49 -33.01
C GLU A 332 -17.87 -23.99 -34.09
N MET A 333 -16.98 -23.04 -33.75
CA MET A 333 -15.96 -22.56 -34.69
C MET A 333 -15.02 -23.69 -35.17
N LYS A 334 -14.64 -24.62 -34.28
CA LYS A 334 -13.83 -25.78 -34.66
C LYS A 334 -14.61 -26.77 -35.55
N LYS A 335 -15.90 -26.99 -35.27
CA LYS A 335 -16.77 -27.86 -36.05
C LYS A 335 -16.98 -27.28 -37.45
N GLU A 336 -17.35 -26.01 -37.54
CA GLU A 336 -17.51 -25.25 -38.80
C GLU A 336 -16.24 -25.37 -39.67
N TYR A 337 -15.05 -25.24 -39.07
CA TYR A 337 -13.78 -25.40 -39.77
C TYR A 337 -13.51 -26.86 -40.23
N LYS A 338 -13.81 -27.85 -39.39
CA LYS A 338 -13.64 -29.28 -39.76
C LYS A 338 -14.61 -29.70 -40.85
N ASP A 339 -15.86 -29.27 -40.78
CA ASP A 339 -16.88 -29.57 -41.78
C ASP A 339 -16.53 -28.90 -43.12
N TRP A 340 -15.99 -27.68 -43.07
CA TRP A 340 -15.39 -27.04 -44.24
C TRP A 340 -14.23 -27.87 -44.81
N LEU A 341 -13.25 -28.31 -44.01
CA LEU A 341 -12.14 -29.15 -44.48
C LEU A 341 -12.63 -30.46 -45.12
N LYS A 342 -13.66 -31.10 -44.56
CA LYS A 342 -14.26 -32.32 -45.14
C LYS A 342 -14.88 -32.03 -46.51
N SER A 343 -15.58 -30.91 -46.65
CA SER A 343 -16.18 -30.50 -47.94
C SER A 343 -15.16 -30.33 -49.07
N LEU A 344 -13.87 -30.15 -48.73
CA LEU A 344 -12.80 -30.02 -49.72
C LEU A 344 -12.24 -31.36 -50.21
N LYS A 345 -12.44 -32.49 -49.51
CA LYS A 345 -11.67 -33.72 -49.78
C LYS A 345 -11.77 -34.23 -51.22
N ASN A 346 -12.96 -34.18 -51.81
CA ASN A 346 -13.24 -34.76 -53.13
C ASN A 346 -13.28 -33.71 -54.27
N LEU A 347 -12.89 -32.46 -53.99
CA LEU A 347 -12.90 -31.38 -54.96
C LEU A 347 -11.58 -31.29 -55.73
N SER A 348 -11.66 -30.87 -57.00
CA SER A 348 -10.49 -30.52 -57.80
C SER A 348 -9.76 -29.29 -57.22
N THR A 349 -8.51 -29.06 -57.61
CA THR A 349 -7.69 -27.94 -57.12
C THR A 349 -8.36 -26.58 -57.38
N LYS A 350 -9.01 -26.43 -58.55
CA LYS A 350 -9.72 -25.20 -58.94
C LYS A 350 -10.95 -24.96 -58.05
N GLU A 351 -11.73 -25.99 -57.77
CA GLU A 351 -12.91 -25.92 -56.90
C GLU A 351 -12.56 -25.67 -55.43
N LYS A 352 -11.45 -26.28 -54.94
CA LYS A 352 -10.90 -26.01 -53.60
C LYS A 352 -10.54 -24.54 -53.42
N LEU A 353 -9.95 -23.92 -54.44
CA LEU A 353 -9.61 -22.50 -54.42
C LEU A 353 -10.87 -21.63 -54.29
N ILE A 354 -11.91 -21.92 -55.07
CA ILE A 354 -13.21 -21.22 -55.01
C ILE A 354 -13.81 -21.34 -53.61
N LYS A 355 -13.87 -22.56 -53.04
CA LYS A 355 -14.40 -22.81 -51.69
C LYS A 355 -13.58 -22.15 -50.57
N LEU A 356 -12.27 -22.00 -50.74
CA LEU A 356 -11.41 -21.25 -49.81
C LEU A 356 -11.75 -19.76 -49.82
N ILE A 357 -11.94 -19.18 -51.00
CA ILE A 357 -12.33 -17.77 -51.16
C ILE A 357 -13.73 -17.57 -50.54
N GLU A 358 -14.70 -18.43 -50.84
CA GLU A 358 -16.05 -18.39 -50.24
C GLU A 358 -16.00 -18.45 -48.70
N PHE A 359 -15.23 -19.37 -48.14
CA PHE A 359 -15.10 -19.51 -46.68
C PHE A 359 -14.45 -18.28 -46.04
N ARG A 360 -13.41 -17.71 -46.67
CA ARG A 360 -12.80 -16.45 -46.22
C ARG A 360 -13.79 -15.28 -46.28
N ASN A 361 -14.56 -15.18 -47.36
CA ASN A 361 -15.57 -14.15 -47.54
C ASN A 361 -16.69 -14.28 -46.52
N ASN A 362 -17.23 -15.48 -46.31
CA ASN A 362 -18.27 -15.77 -45.32
C ASN A 362 -17.79 -15.48 -43.89
N ARG A 363 -16.54 -15.84 -43.55
CA ARG A 363 -15.96 -15.52 -42.24
C ARG A 363 -15.76 -14.01 -42.07
N THR A 364 -15.34 -13.31 -43.12
CA THR A 364 -15.18 -11.85 -43.13
C THR A 364 -16.54 -11.17 -42.95
N LEU A 365 -17.57 -11.63 -43.66
CA LEU A 365 -18.95 -11.15 -43.54
C LEU A 365 -19.51 -11.38 -42.13
N LYS A 366 -19.38 -12.60 -41.58
CA LYS A 366 -19.82 -12.95 -40.22
C LYS A 366 -19.15 -12.06 -39.16
N ASN A 367 -17.86 -11.78 -39.32
CA ASN A 367 -17.13 -10.85 -38.46
C ASN A 367 -17.58 -9.39 -38.68
N GLY A 368 -17.87 -9.01 -39.91
CA GLY A 368 -18.41 -7.69 -40.29
C GLY A 368 -19.78 -7.44 -39.66
N LEU A 369 -20.70 -8.40 -39.76
CA LEU A 369 -22.03 -8.35 -39.13
C LEU A 369 -21.92 -8.24 -37.61
N LYS A 370 -21.07 -9.05 -36.96
CA LYS A 370 -20.82 -8.91 -35.51
C LYS A 370 -20.30 -7.52 -35.13
N LYS A 371 -19.39 -6.94 -35.93
CA LYS A 371 -18.90 -5.58 -35.71
C LYS A 371 -20.01 -4.55 -35.92
N ALA A 372 -20.88 -4.74 -36.91
CA ALA A 372 -22.03 -3.88 -37.17
C ALA A 372 -23.05 -3.92 -36.01
N ASP A 373 -23.35 -5.10 -35.47
CA ASP A 373 -24.23 -5.27 -34.31
C ASP A 373 -23.68 -4.56 -33.06
N ILE A 374 -22.37 -4.72 -32.80
CA ILE A 374 -21.70 -3.99 -31.72
C ILE A 374 -21.78 -2.48 -31.94
N LYS A 375 -21.59 -2.00 -33.18
CA LYS A 375 -21.69 -0.59 -33.53
C LYS A 375 -23.11 -0.06 -33.34
N LYS A 376 -24.13 -0.82 -33.76
CA LYS A 376 -25.55 -0.50 -33.57
C LYS A 376 -25.89 -0.39 -32.08
N LEU A 377 -25.50 -1.37 -31.27
CA LEU A 377 -25.72 -1.38 -29.82
C LEU A 377 -25.00 -0.21 -29.11
N ASN A 378 -23.83 0.19 -29.60
CA ASN A 378 -23.13 1.38 -29.12
C ASN A 378 -23.83 2.69 -29.53
N LEU A 379 -24.40 2.74 -30.73
CA LEU A 379 -25.20 3.88 -31.21
C LEU A 379 -26.46 4.04 -30.37
N GLU A 380 -27.19 2.96 -30.11
CA GLU A 380 -28.38 2.94 -29.25
C GLU A 380 -28.04 3.44 -27.83
N LYS A 381 -26.93 2.96 -27.25
CA LYS A 381 -26.44 3.48 -25.95
C LYS A 381 -26.10 4.96 -25.99
N LYS A 382 -25.57 5.47 -27.11
CA LYS A 382 -25.26 6.90 -27.28
C LYS A 382 -26.56 7.71 -27.37
N GLN A 383 -27.53 7.26 -28.16
CA GLN A 383 -28.85 7.88 -28.27
C GLN A 383 -29.56 7.93 -26.92
N HIS A 384 -29.57 6.81 -26.17
CA HIS A 384 -30.12 6.76 -24.82
C HIS A 384 -29.46 7.75 -23.86
N LYS A 385 -28.13 7.94 -23.93
CA LYS A 385 -27.43 8.96 -23.12
C LYS A 385 -27.82 10.39 -23.51
N ILE A 386 -28.06 10.65 -24.79
CA ILE A 386 -28.51 11.97 -25.28
C ILE A 386 -29.93 12.24 -24.75
N ALA A 387 -30.84 11.28 -24.88
CA ALA A 387 -32.20 11.38 -24.36
C ALA A 387 -32.21 11.64 -22.84
N LEU A 388 -31.40 10.91 -22.06
CA LEU A 388 -31.24 11.17 -20.62
C LEU A 388 -30.72 12.59 -20.32
N LYS A 389 -29.82 13.12 -21.15
CA LYS A 389 -29.28 14.48 -20.98
C LYS A 389 -30.35 15.54 -21.27
N GLN A 390 -31.21 15.31 -22.26
CA GLN A 390 -32.35 16.18 -22.57
C GLN A 390 -33.34 16.22 -21.41
N ILE A 391 -33.76 15.05 -20.90
CA ILE A 391 -34.63 14.93 -19.73
C ILE A 391 -34.02 15.64 -18.50
N LEU A 392 -32.71 15.47 -18.26
CA LEU A 392 -32.01 16.15 -17.17
C LEU A 392 -31.97 17.68 -17.37
N ASN A 393 -31.87 18.17 -18.59
CA ASN A 393 -31.89 19.61 -18.87
C ASN A 393 -33.29 20.21 -18.68
N GLU A 394 -34.34 19.44 -18.93
CA GLU A 394 -35.73 19.86 -18.69
C GLU A 394 -36.09 19.88 -17.20
N ALA A 395 -35.43 19.06 -16.38
CA ALA A 395 -35.64 19.04 -14.93
C ALA A 395 -35.13 20.32 -14.23
N LYS A 396 -35.80 20.72 -13.15
CA LYS A 396 -35.39 21.84 -12.29
C LYS A 396 -34.02 21.57 -11.66
N THR A 397 -33.22 22.63 -11.44
CA THR A 397 -31.83 22.51 -10.94
C THR A 397 -31.70 21.72 -9.64
N LYS A 398 -32.66 21.86 -8.71
CA LYS A 398 -32.70 21.10 -7.44
C LYS A 398 -32.91 19.60 -7.69
N ASP A 399 -33.78 19.23 -8.62
CA ASP A 399 -34.14 17.84 -8.93
C ASP A 399 -33.07 17.15 -9.79
N ARG A 400 -32.32 17.90 -10.61
CA ARG A 400 -31.22 17.37 -11.43
C ARG A 400 -30.20 16.58 -10.61
N ALA A 401 -29.87 17.06 -9.40
CA ALA A 401 -28.93 16.38 -8.53
C ALA A 401 -29.47 15.01 -8.09
N ILE A 402 -30.76 14.94 -7.72
CA ILE A 402 -31.47 13.74 -7.28
C ILE A 402 -31.60 12.74 -8.43
N ILE A 403 -32.10 13.18 -9.60
CA ILE A 403 -32.27 12.33 -10.78
C ILE A 403 -30.92 11.72 -11.20
N LYS A 404 -29.86 12.54 -11.20
CA LYS A 404 -28.50 12.08 -11.52
C LYS A 404 -28.00 11.04 -10.52
N GLN A 405 -28.35 11.18 -9.24
CA GLN A 405 -28.01 10.22 -8.21
C GLN A 405 -28.78 8.90 -8.41
N ASN A 406 -30.10 8.96 -8.61
CA ASN A 406 -30.94 7.78 -8.85
C ASN A 406 -30.51 6.99 -10.10
N LEU A 407 -30.21 7.67 -11.22
CA LEU A 407 -29.70 7.01 -12.43
C LEU A 407 -28.36 6.30 -12.19
N ARG A 408 -27.50 6.88 -11.34
CA ARG A 408 -26.21 6.28 -10.98
C ARG A 408 -26.41 5.07 -10.09
N ASP A 409 -27.30 5.17 -9.12
CA ASP A 409 -27.61 4.09 -8.21
C ASP A 409 -28.22 2.95 -9.00
N ALA A 410 -29.22 3.19 -9.86
CA ALA A 410 -29.78 2.18 -10.76
C ALA A 410 -28.72 1.45 -11.61
N ALA A 411 -27.77 2.19 -12.19
CA ALA A 411 -26.67 1.59 -12.95
C ALA A 411 -25.72 0.76 -12.08
N TRP A 412 -25.51 1.16 -10.82
CA TRP A 412 -24.76 0.39 -9.83
C TRP A 412 -25.52 -0.86 -9.41
N TYR A 413 -26.82 -0.77 -9.07
CA TYR A 413 -27.71 -1.89 -8.77
C TYR A 413 -27.64 -2.93 -9.90
N ALA A 414 -27.85 -2.51 -11.15
CA ALA A 414 -27.77 -3.39 -12.32
C ALA A 414 -26.42 -4.13 -12.43
N LYS A 415 -25.31 -3.46 -12.06
CA LYS A 415 -23.97 -4.07 -12.04
C LYS A 415 -23.83 -5.09 -10.90
N LEU A 416 -24.44 -4.85 -9.74
CA LEU A 416 -24.44 -5.79 -8.61
C LEU A 416 -25.28 -7.02 -8.91
N VAL A 417 -26.48 -6.84 -9.49
CA VAL A 417 -27.34 -7.95 -9.96
C VAL A 417 -26.58 -8.82 -10.96
N LYS A 418 -25.92 -8.21 -11.95
CA LYS A 418 -25.09 -8.95 -12.93
C LYS A 418 -23.93 -9.72 -12.28
N LYS A 419 -23.45 -9.28 -11.12
CA LYS A 419 -22.42 -9.99 -10.34
C LYS A 419 -22.99 -11.11 -9.45
N GLY A 420 -24.32 -11.30 -9.43
CA GLY A 420 -25.00 -12.28 -8.59
C GLY A 420 -24.99 -11.89 -7.11
N ILE A 421 -25.01 -10.59 -6.81
CA ILE A 421 -25.20 -10.09 -5.44
C ILE A 421 -26.67 -10.24 -5.06
N ALA A 422 -26.93 -10.53 -3.79
CA ALA A 422 -28.27 -10.84 -3.30
C ALA A 422 -29.23 -9.67 -3.51
N THR A 423 -30.25 -9.87 -4.34
CA THR A 423 -31.17 -8.80 -4.78
C THR A 423 -32.45 -8.75 -3.97
N ARG A 424 -32.77 -9.83 -3.25
CA ARG A 424 -33.94 -9.98 -2.38
C ARG A 424 -33.70 -11.14 -1.44
N ARG A 425 -34.45 -11.18 -0.33
CA ARG A 425 -34.50 -12.34 0.55
C ARG A 425 -35.15 -13.53 -0.17
N ILE A 426 -34.70 -14.73 0.17
CA ILE A 426 -35.33 -15.96 -0.31
C ILE A 426 -36.38 -16.30 0.74
N GLU A 427 -37.64 -16.03 0.40
CA GLU A 427 -38.79 -16.44 1.22
C GLU A 427 -38.95 -17.96 1.23
#